data_AF-A0A6A5WXQ4-F1
#
_entry.id   AF-A0A6A5WXQ4-F1
#
_cell.length_a   1.000
_cell.length_b   1.000
_cell.length_c   1.000
_cell.angle_alpha   90.00
_cell.angle_beta   90.00
_cell.angle_gamma   90.00
#
_symmetry.space_group_name_H-M   'P 1'
#
loop_
_entity.id
_entity.type
_entity.pdbx_description
1 polymer ?
#
loop_
_entity_poly.entity_id
_entity_poly.type
_entity_poly.pdbx_seq_one_letter_code
_entity_poly.pdbx_strand_id
1 'polypeptide(L)'
;LLKDYLKQNLTVLINRCVAMSGLENCIAHALKCYSRYGIFKKYRYRNLLWHALNDKVDEILYPDDSPVPSWSWMAYSGGIELLDVPLGQVDWVDYLIFDDECDYALITNALRFKNLAAEADGKRYAVLDSD
;
A
#
# COMPACT_ATOMS: atom_id res chain seq x y z
N LEU A 1 5.46 15.96 0.27
CA LEU A 1 5.03 15.80 -1.15
C LEU A 1 4.09 14.60 -1.34
N LEU A 2 4.56 13.34 -1.30
CA LEU A 2 3.66 12.18 -1.46
C LEU A 2 2.63 12.08 -0.33
N LYS A 3 3.08 12.18 0.94
CA LYS A 3 2.18 12.17 2.12
C LYS A 3 1.09 13.24 2.02
N ASP A 4 1.44 14.46 1.63
CA ASP A 4 0.49 15.57 1.53
C ASP A 4 -0.51 15.38 0.38
N TYR A 5 -0.07 14.76 -0.72
CA TYR A 5 -0.92 14.48 -1.87
C TYR A 5 -1.90 13.33 -1.61
N LEU A 6 -1.49 12.32 -0.82
CA LEU A 6 -2.35 11.22 -0.40
C LEU A 6 -3.49 11.65 0.53
N LYS A 7 -3.32 12.77 1.26
CA LYS A 7 -4.33 13.35 2.15
C LYS A 7 -5.44 14.10 1.42
N GLN A 8 -5.26 14.42 0.14
CA GLN A 8 -6.23 15.19 -0.62
C GLN A 8 -7.27 14.29 -1.29
N ASN A 9 -8.54 14.66 -1.17
CA ASN A 9 -9.62 14.06 -1.95
C ASN A 9 -9.54 14.59 -3.37
N LEU A 10 -9.20 13.72 -4.33
CA LEU A 10 -9.27 14.05 -5.74
C LEU A 10 -10.73 14.14 -6.19
N THR A 11 -11.09 15.22 -6.87
CA THR A 11 -12.46 15.51 -7.34
C THR A 11 -12.94 14.53 -8.41
N VAL A 12 -12.02 13.94 -9.19
CA VAL A 12 -12.32 12.93 -10.21
C VAL A 12 -11.59 11.64 -9.86
N LEU A 13 -12.33 10.68 -9.28
CA LEU A 13 -11.78 9.46 -8.71
C LEU A 13 -11.12 8.55 -9.76
N ILE A 14 -11.70 8.43 -10.96
CA ILE A 14 -11.16 7.60 -12.06
C ILE A 14 -9.77 8.09 -12.49
N ASN A 15 -9.52 9.40 -12.43
CA ASN A 15 -8.23 9.98 -12.77
C ASN A 15 -7.18 9.83 -11.67
N ARG A 16 -7.52 9.27 -10.50
CA ARG A 16 -6.57 9.06 -9.40
C ARG A 16 -5.41 8.19 -9.83
N CYS A 17 -5.66 7.04 -10.45
CA CYS A 17 -4.58 6.16 -10.89
C CYS A 17 -3.70 6.87 -11.92
N VAL A 18 -4.31 7.47 -12.96
CA VAL A 18 -3.58 8.17 -14.03
C VAL A 18 -2.74 9.35 -13.51
N ALA A 19 -3.33 10.22 -12.68
CA ALA A 19 -2.63 11.36 -12.09
C ALA A 19 -1.51 10.89 -11.16
N MET A 20 -1.73 9.84 -10.38
CA MET A 20 -0.73 9.32 -9.47
C MET A 20 0.36 8.52 -10.18
N SER A 21 0.09 7.92 -11.35
CA SER A 21 1.10 7.23 -12.15
C SER A 21 2.21 8.18 -12.63
N GLY A 22 1.87 9.44 -12.96
CA GLY A 22 2.87 10.45 -13.28
C GLY A 22 3.79 10.75 -12.09
N LEU A 23 3.22 10.96 -10.91
CA LEU A 23 3.97 11.21 -9.68
C LEU A 23 4.80 10.00 -9.26
N GLU A 24 4.22 8.81 -9.34
CA GLU A 24 4.89 7.53 -9.11
C GLU A 24 6.13 7.40 -10.01
N ASN A 25 5.99 7.63 -11.32
CA ASN A 25 7.12 7.58 -12.26
C ASN A 25 8.22 8.58 -11.90
N CYS A 26 7.86 9.81 -11.52
CA CYS A 26 8.84 10.81 -11.08
C CYS A 26 9.61 10.34 -9.83
N ILE A 27 8.92 9.81 -8.83
CA ILE A 27 9.54 9.32 -7.59
C ILE A 27 10.39 8.07 -7.87
N ALA A 28 9.88 7.14 -8.67
CA ALA A 28 10.58 5.92 -9.06
C ALA A 28 11.89 6.23 -9.78
N HIS A 29 11.86 7.19 -10.71
CA HIS A 29 13.05 7.69 -11.40
C HIS A 29 14.06 8.31 -10.42
N ALA A 30 13.61 9.20 -9.52
CA ALA A 30 14.48 9.81 -8.52
C ALA A 30 15.11 8.77 -7.56
N LEU A 31 14.35 7.73 -7.20
CA LEU A 31 14.81 6.63 -6.36
C LEU A 31 15.60 5.56 -7.12
N LYS A 32 15.69 5.65 -8.45
CA LYS A 32 16.28 4.64 -9.34
C LYS A 32 15.73 3.24 -9.05
N CYS A 33 14.41 3.13 -8.91
CA CYS A 33 13.74 1.88 -8.59
C CYS A 33 12.51 1.66 -9.46
N TYR A 34 12.10 0.40 -9.59
CA TYR A 34 10.86 0.03 -10.24
C TYR A 34 9.66 0.30 -9.33
N SER A 35 8.51 0.61 -9.89
CA SER A 35 7.27 0.83 -9.15
C SER A 35 6.05 0.32 -9.91
N ARG A 36 5.03 -0.10 -9.17
CA ARG A 36 3.70 -0.44 -9.69
C ARG A 36 2.63 -0.04 -8.68
N TYR A 37 1.56 0.60 -9.15
CA TYR A 37 0.37 0.93 -8.37
C TYR A 37 0.69 1.60 -7.03
N GLY A 38 1.67 2.51 -7.00
CA GLY A 38 2.04 3.27 -5.81
C GLY A 38 2.97 2.55 -4.84
N ILE A 39 3.53 1.41 -5.26
CA ILE A 39 4.48 0.61 -4.50
C ILE A 39 5.85 0.71 -5.17
N PHE A 40 6.85 1.20 -4.44
CA PHE A 40 8.22 1.32 -4.92
C PHE A 40 9.03 0.08 -4.50
N LYS A 41 9.75 -0.57 -5.42
CA LYS A 41 10.51 -1.82 -5.18
C LYS A 41 11.44 -1.73 -3.95
N LYS A 42 12.06 -0.58 -3.74
CA LYS A 42 12.96 -0.33 -2.60
C LYS A 42 12.23 -0.23 -1.24
N TYR A 43 10.94 0.10 -1.24
CA TYR A 43 10.14 0.38 -0.05
C TYR A 43 8.80 -0.38 -0.04
N ARG A 44 8.75 -1.55 -0.70
CA ARG A 44 7.51 -2.33 -0.96
C ARG A 44 6.65 -2.51 0.28
N TYR A 45 7.25 -3.02 1.35
CA TYR A 45 6.54 -3.29 2.61
C TYR A 45 5.93 -2.02 3.21
N ARG A 46 6.71 -0.94 3.25
CA ARG A 46 6.24 0.33 3.80
C ARG A 46 5.11 0.95 2.97
N ASN A 47 5.14 0.78 1.66
CA ASN A 47 4.11 1.33 0.79
C ASN A 47 2.78 0.56 0.86
N LEU A 48 2.82 -0.72 1.28
CA LEU A 48 1.63 -1.50 1.58
C LEU A 48 1.00 -1.16 2.94
N LEU A 49 1.75 -0.53 3.84
CA LEU A 49 1.24 -0.11 5.14
C LEU A 49 0.59 1.26 5.04
N TRP A 50 -0.74 1.25 4.93
CA TRP A 50 -1.54 2.46 4.91
C TRP A 50 -2.87 2.25 5.64
N HIS A 51 -3.49 3.34 6.05
CA HIS A 51 -4.86 3.35 6.55
C HIS A 51 -5.63 4.53 5.94
N ALA A 52 -6.95 4.42 5.90
CA ALA A 52 -7.78 5.55 5.52
C ALA A 52 -7.75 6.63 6.61
N LEU A 53 -7.77 7.90 6.19
CA LEU A 53 -7.85 9.04 7.11
C LEU A 53 -9.25 9.24 7.68
N ASN A 54 -10.27 8.82 6.93
CA ASN A 54 -11.67 8.89 7.30
C ASN A 54 -12.30 7.50 7.22
N ASP A 55 -13.39 7.28 7.95
CA ASP A 55 -14.11 6.01 7.97
C ASP A 55 -14.78 5.63 6.63
N LYS A 56 -14.73 6.51 5.62
CA LYS A 56 -15.30 6.30 4.29
C LYS A 56 -14.20 6.22 3.24
N VAL A 57 -13.89 5.00 2.85
CA VAL A 57 -13.01 4.62 1.75
C VAL A 57 -13.85 3.72 0.87
N ASP A 58 -14.30 4.23 -0.26
CA ASP A 58 -15.03 3.43 -1.25
C ASP A 58 -14.04 2.96 -2.32
N GLU A 59 -14.15 1.70 -2.74
CA GLU A 59 -13.42 1.18 -3.89
C GLU A 59 -13.79 1.98 -5.15
N ILE A 60 -12.80 2.37 -5.92
CA ILE A 60 -13.01 3.10 -7.17
C ILE A 60 -13.34 2.08 -8.25
N LEU A 61 -14.50 2.27 -8.90
CA LEU A 61 -14.86 1.50 -10.08
C LEU A 61 -14.02 1.99 -11.27
N TYR A 62 -12.95 1.28 -11.55
CA TYR A 62 -12.17 1.46 -12.77
C TYR A 62 -12.83 0.75 -13.94
N PRO A 63 -12.71 1.27 -15.19
CA PRO A 63 -13.11 0.53 -16.38
C PRO A 63 -12.40 -0.82 -16.46
N ASP A 64 -13.07 -1.84 -17.01
CA ASP A 64 -12.61 -3.24 -17.03
C ASP A 64 -11.19 -3.42 -17.62
N ASP A 65 -10.73 -2.51 -18.48
CA ASP A 65 -9.41 -2.55 -19.12
C ASP A 65 -8.27 -1.97 -18.24
N SER A 66 -8.54 -1.51 -17.03
CA SER A 66 -7.53 -0.91 -16.14
C SER A 66 -7.81 -1.18 -14.66
N PRO A 67 -7.92 -2.45 -14.24
CA PRO A 67 -8.18 -2.77 -12.84
C PRO A 67 -7.00 -2.34 -11.97
N VAL A 68 -7.28 -1.68 -10.84
CA VAL A 68 -6.25 -1.39 -9.85
C VAL A 68 -6.29 -2.49 -8.78
N PRO A 69 -5.15 -3.11 -8.40
CA PRO A 69 -5.16 -4.16 -7.40
C PRO A 69 -5.66 -3.67 -6.05
N SER A 70 -6.47 -4.47 -5.36
CA SER A 70 -7.08 -4.10 -4.07
C SER A 70 -6.09 -3.90 -2.91
N TRP A 71 -4.86 -4.39 -3.04
CA TRP A 71 -3.78 -4.11 -2.09
C TRP A 71 -3.19 -2.70 -2.27
N SER A 72 -3.41 -2.07 -3.41
CA SER A 72 -2.94 -0.71 -3.68
C SER A 72 -3.88 0.29 -3.04
N TRP A 73 -3.30 1.27 -2.35
CA TRP A 73 -4.04 2.44 -1.89
C TRP A 73 -4.67 3.24 -3.05
N MET A 74 -4.19 3.07 -4.28
CA MET A 74 -4.79 3.71 -5.47
C MET A 74 -6.16 3.12 -5.81
N ALA A 75 -6.50 1.92 -5.35
CA ALA A 75 -7.80 1.29 -5.62
C ALA A 75 -8.95 1.98 -4.88
N TYR A 76 -8.67 2.82 -3.89
CA TYR A 76 -9.68 3.40 -3.02
C TYR A 76 -9.77 4.92 -3.15
N SER A 77 -10.98 5.43 -3.02
CA SER A 77 -11.30 6.84 -2.90
C SER A 77 -10.98 7.35 -1.50
N GLY A 78 -10.90 8.67 -1.31
CA GLY A 78 -10.65 9.24 0.00
C GLY A 78 -9.18 9.49 0.33
N GLY A 79 -8.95 10.22 1.42
CA GLY A 79 -7.62 10.47 1.96
C GLY A 79 -7.01 9.22 2.58
N ILE A 80 -5.74 8.98 2.31
CA ILE A 80 -4.99 7.84 2.82
C ILE A 80 -3.73 8.34 3.54
N GLU A 81 -3.36 7.66 4.61
CA GLU A 81 -2.14 7.92 5.36
C GLU A 81 -1.24 6.69 5.37
N LEU A 82 0.01 6.88 4.95
CA LEU A 82 1.06 5.87 5.09
C LEU A 82 1.48 5.79 6.55
N LEU A 83 1.66 4.56 7.06
CA LEU A 83 2.16 4.37 8.41
C LEU A 83 3.57 4.95 8.52
N ASP A 84 3.80 5.72 9.60
CA ASP A 84 5.10 6.30 9.87
C ASP A 84 6.00 5.28 10.56
N VAL A 85 6.57 4.39 9.75
CA VAL A 85 7.56 3.42 10.21
C VAL A 85 8.93 4.10 10.19
N PRO A 86 9.75 4.04 11.24
CA PRO A 86 11.12 4.58 11.20
C PRO A 86 12.01 3.77 10.25
N LEU A 87 12.93 4.42 9.52
CA LEU A 87 13.88 3.72 8.64
C LEU A 87 14.92 2.97 9.47
N GLY A 88 15.19 1.70 9.13
CA GLY A 88 16.23 0.89 9.77
C GLY A 88 15.91 0.40 11.19
N GLN A 89 14.67 0.55 11.66
CA GLN A 89 14.25 0.08 12.99
C GLN A 89 13.28 -1.11 12.94
N VAL A 90 12.92 -1.57 11.75
CA VAL A 90 11.99 -2.67 11.55
C VAL A 90 12.61 -3.66 10.58
N ASP A 91 12.65 -4.92 11.01
CA ASP A 91 13.01 -6.04 10.17
C ASP A 91 11.81 -6.44 9.32
N TRP A 92 12.00 -6.49 8.02
CA TRP A 92 10.96 -6.86 7.06
C TRP A 92 11.10 -8.32 6.69
N VAL A 93 9.97 -8.97 6.40
CA VAL A 93 9.93 -10.35 5.90
C VAL A 93 10.64 -10.40 4.54
N ASP A 94 11.63 -11.27 4.35
CA ASP A 94 12.53 -11.19 3.18
C ASP A 94 11.91 -11.52 1.81
N TYR A 95 10.62 -11.88 1.74
CA TYR A 95 9.99 -12.30 0.49
C TYR A 95 8.68 -11.56 0.21
N LEU A 96 8.79 -10.40 -0.45
CA LEU A 96 7.68 -9.70 -1.11
C LEU A 96 8.18 -9.17 -2.45
N ILE A 97 7.70 -9.73 -3.56
CA ILE A 97 8.12 -9.39 -4.91
C ILE A 97 6.92 -9.07 -5.81
N PHE A 98 7.17 -8.32 -6.88
CA PHE A 98 6.22 -8.21 -7.97
C PHE A 98 6.24 -9.50 -8.77
N ASP A 99 5.08 -9.94 -9.22
CA ASP A 99 4.98 -11.04 -10.16
C ASP A 99 5.40 -10.54 -11.56
N ASP A 100 6.28 -11.28 -12.24
CA ASP A 100 6.78 -10.91 -13.57
C ASP A 100 5.81 -11.32 -14.70
N GLU A 101 4.87 -12.25 -14.44
CA GLU A 101 3.87 -12.74 -15.40
C GLU A 101 2.52 -12.02 -15.23
N CYS A 102 2.19 -11.58 -14.01
CA CYS A 102 0.94 -10.91 -13.68
C CYS A 102 1.19 -9.52 -13.06
N ASP A 103 0.97 -8.46 -13.84
CA ASP A 103 1.24 -7.08 -13.41
C ASP A 103 0.49 -6.65 -12.13
N TYR A 104 -0.62 -7.31 -11.82
CA TYR A 104 -1.51 -7.01 -10.69
C TYR A 104 -1.21 -7.83 -9.42
N ALA A 105 -0.25 -8.76 -9.49
CA ALA A 105 0.05 -9.68 -8.40
C ALA A 105 1.32 -9.31 -7.63
N LEU A 106 1.26 -9.57 -6.32
CA LEU A 106 2.40 -9.57 -5.42
C LEU A 106 2.59 -11.00 -4.90
N ILE A 107 3.82 -11.48 -4.94
CA ILE A 107 4.18 -12.79 -4.40
C ILE A 107 4.84 -12.55 -3.05
N THR A 108 4.35 -13.24 -2.02
CA THR A 108 4.94 -13.23 -0.69
C THR A 108 4.86 -14.60 -0.05
N ASN A 109 5.74 -14.84 0.93
CA ASN A 109 5.63 -16.04 1.76
C ASN A 109 4.47 -15.83 2.73
N ALA A 110 3.48 -16.73 2.68
CA ALA A 110 2.44 -16.75 3.70
C ALA A 110 3.10 -17.07 5.05
N LEU A 111 3.09 -16.10 5.96
CA LEU A 111 3.49 -16.33 7.33
C LEU A 111 2.41 -17.17 8.02
N ARG A 112 2.84 -18.26 8.65
CA ARG A 112 2.00 -19.05 9.53
C ARG A 112 2.34 -18.65 10.97
N PHE A 113 1.47 -17.84 11.56
CA PHE A 113 1.53 -17.56 12.98
C PHE A 113 1.13 -18.81 13.78
N LYS A 114 1.84 -19.10 14.87
CA LYS A 114 1.49 -20.18 15.80
C LYS A 114 1.22 -19.56 17.16
N ASN A 115 0.26 -20.09 17.91
CA ASN A 115 -0.06 -19.60 19.26
C ASN A 115 -0.39 -18.10 19.29
N LEU A 116 -1.38 -17.68 18.51
CA LEU A 116 -1.86 -16.31 18.49
C LEU A 116 -2.42 -15.91 19.85
N ALA A 117 -1.71 -15.02 20.55
CA ALA A 117 -2.27 -14.25 21.64
C ALA A 117 -2.82 -12.95 21.04
N ALA A 118 -4.15 -12.79 21.09
CA ALA A 118 -4.79 -11.55 20.71
C ALA A 118 -4.92 -10.69 21.97
N GLU A 119 -4.15 -9.61 22.04
CA GLU A 119 -4.30 -8.60 23.08
C GLU A 119 -5.15 -7.46 22.55
N ALA A 120 -6.18 -7.09 23.31
CA ALA A 120 -7.03 -5.97 22.98
C ALA A 120 -6.43 -4.69 23.59
N ASP A 121 -5.98 -3.78 22.73
CA ASP A 121 -5.68 -2.40 23.10
C ASP A 121 -6.82 -1.51 22.61
N GLY A 122 -7.82 -1.33 23.46
CA GLY A 122 -9.04 -0.59 23.13
C GLY A 122 -9.83 -1.24 21.99
N LYS A 123 -9.92 -0.56 20.83
CA LYS A 123 -10.60 -1.07 19.62
C LYS A 123 -9.67 -1.81 18.65
N ARG A 124 -8.38 -1.92 18.98
CA ARG A 124 -7.37 -2.55 18.12
C ARG A 124 -6.98 -3.90 18.71
N TYR A 125 -6.83 -4.88 17.83
CA TYR A 125 -6.30 -6.19 18.19
C TYR A 125 -4.85 -6.25 17.72
N ALA A 126 -3.93 -6.45 18.66
CA ALA A 126 -2.56 -6.83 18.32
C ALA A 126 -2.52 -8.35 18.23
N VAL A 127 -2.02 -8.85 17.10
CA VAL A 127 -1.80 -10.28 16.88
C VAL A 127 -0.33 -10.53 17.16
N LEU A 128 -0.04 -11.15 18.31
CA LEU A 128 1.33 -11.44 18.73
C LEU A 128 1.65 -12.90 18.41
N ASP A 129 2.78 -13.13 17.74
CA ASP A 129 3.39 -14.45 17.62
C ASP A 129 4.22 -14.66 18.89
N SER A 130 3.89 -15.68 19.68
CA SER A 130 4.60 -15.98 20.93
C SER A 130 5.63 -17.07 20.64
N ASP A 131 6.92 -16.75 20.81
CA ASP A 131 8.03 -17.73 20.76
C ASP A 131 7.93 -18.78 21.87
#